data_AF-A0A2U0A0T6-F1
#
_entry.id   AF-A0A2U0A0T6-F1
#
_cell.length_a   1.000
_cell.length_b   1.000
_cell.length_c   1.000
_cell.angle_alpha   90.00
_cell.angle_beta   90.00
_cell.angle_gamma   90.00
#
_symmetry.space_group_name_H-M   'P 1'
#
loop_
_entity.id
_entity.type
_entity.pdbx_description
1 polymer ?
#
loop_
_entity_poly.entity_id
_entity_poly.type
_entity_poly.pdbx_seq_one_letter_code
_entity_poly.pdbx_strand_id
1 'polypeptide(L)'
;MDFRQRLECIAGKIDNYKVEVSGLRDAGVWYQLGFGLLLLFLFPVLIVELLLVLLIGKDIGVFVPATVVEPPVLIEAEIPESLRDLIPLARKFGIGCDAERGDIMKAASLEELSDLESRVMPRQQEIADWLDTYPETEISDTAAYFLYLGSACDEVPLYIAEQEQGQIHEE
;
A
#
# COMPACT_ATOMS: atom_id res chain seq x y z
N MET A 1 10.34 18.80 -2.30
CA MET A 1 11.62 18.49 -1.62
C MET A 1 12.61 17.93 -2.64
N ASP A 2 13.70 18.66 -2.89
CA ASP A 2 14.71 18.36 -3.90
C ASP A 2 15.58 17.13 -3.52
N PHE A 3 16.15 16.45 -4.51
CA PHE A 3 16.98 15.24 -4.31
C PHE A 3 18.18 15.51 -3.40
N ARG A 4 18.78 16.72 -3.47
CA ARG A 4 19.87 17.12 -2.57
C ARG A 4 19.42 17.20 -1.11
N GLN A 5 18.22 17.73 -0.86
CA GLN A 5 17.66 17.83 0.50
C GLN A 5 17.40 16.43 1.10
N ARG A 6 17.03 15.45 0.27
CA ARG A 6 16.85 14.05 0.71
C ARG A 6 18.19 13.42 1.08
N LEU A 7 19.23 13.64 0.28
CA LEU A 7 20.58 13.15 0.57
C LEU A 7 21.17 13.78 1.84
N GLU A 8 20.96 15.07 2.07
CA GLU A 8 21.41 15.75 3.29
C GLU A 8 20.69 15.23 4.54
N CYS A 9 19.38 14.97 4.45
CA CYS A 9 18.61 14.36 5.53
C CYS A 9 19.10 12.94 5.85
N ILE A 10 19.39 12.12 4.82
CA ILE A 10 19.93 10.78 4.99
C ILE A 10 21.34 10.84 5.61
N ALA A 11 22.20 11.74 5.13
CA ALA A 11 23.54 11.93 5.67
C ALA A 11 23.50 12.33 7.16
N GLY A 12 22.63 13.28 7.52
CA GLY A 12 22.43 13.69 8.92
C GLY A 12 21.92 12.55 9.81
N LYS A 13 21.01 11.71 9.31
CA LYS A 13 20.57 10.50 10.03
C LYS A 13 21.70 9.50 10.22
N ILE A 14 22.51 9.26 9.18
CA ILE A 14 23.68 8.37 9.25
C ILE A 14 24.69 8.89 10.28
N ASP A 15 24.93 10.20 10.34
CA ASP A 15 25.87 10.77 11.29
C ASP A 15 25.34 10.70 12.74
N ASN A 16 24.04 10.88 12.96
CA ASN A 16 23.42 10.60 14.28
C ASN A 16 23.56 9.12 14.67
N TYR A 17 23.31 8.19 13.73
CA TYR A 17 23.54 6.77 13.97
C TYR A 17 25.00 6.46 14.32
N LYS A 18 25.98 7.09 13.67
CA LYS A 18 27.40 6.92 14.02
C LYS A 18 27.70 7.38 15.44
N VAL A 19 27.10 8.48 15.91
CA VAL A 19 27.28 8.97 17.29
C VAL A 19 26.67 8.00 18.29
N GLU A 20 25.44 7.53 18.06
CA GLU A 20 24.78 6.55 18.93
C GLU A 20 25.56 5.22 18.99
N VAL A 21 26.07 4.74 17.84
CA VAL A 21 26.87 3.53 17.75
C VAL A 21 28.30 3.74 18.29
N SER A 22 28.82 4.96 18.30
CA SER A 22 30.13 5.24 18.92
C SER A 22 30.11 5.03 20.44
N GLY A 23 28.97 5.25 21.10
CA GLY A 23 28.78 4.91 22.51
C GLY A 23 28.87 3.40 22.79
N LEU A 24 28.49 2.56 21.82
CA LEU A 24 28.66 1.10 21.87
C LEU A 24 30.14 0.69 21.70
N ARG A 25 30.94 1.50 21.01
CA ARG A 25 32.40 1.31 20.90
C ARG A 25 33.10 1.66 22.21
N ASP A 26 32.59 2.63 22.97
CA ASP A 26 33.21 3.03 24.25
C ASP A 26 32.68 2.22 25.46
N ALA A 27 31.69 1.37 25.24
CA ALA A 27 31.29 0.34 26.20
C ALA A 27 32.48 -0.61 26.44
N GLY A 28 32.82 -0.85 27.71
CA GLY A 28 34.04 -1.56 28.09
C GLY A 28 34.27 -2.88 27.37
N VAL A 29 35.53 -3.34 27.33
CA VAL A 29 36.03 -4.49 26.54
C VAL A 29 35.10 -5.72 26.54
N TRP A 30 34.43 -6.01 27.65
CA TRP A 30 33.48 -7.13 27.77
C TRP A 30 32.23 -6.97 26.90
N TYR A 31 31.73 -5.75 26.71
CA TYR A 31 30.61 -5.46 25.83
C TYR A 31 31.00 -5.65 24.36
N GLN A 32 32.17 -5.15 23.95
CA GLN A 32 32.68 -5.34 22.60
C GLN A 32 32.90 -6.82 22.26
N LEU A 33 33.47 -7.59 23.21
CA LEU A 33 33.65 -9.03 23.05
C LEU A 33 32.31 -9.77 23.00
N GLY A 34 31.37 -9.42 23.88
CA GLY A 34 30.03 -10.00 23.91
C GLY A 34 29.24 -9.72 22.62
N PHE A 35 29.26 -8.47 22.15
CA PHE A 35 28.62 -8.06 20.91
C PHE A 35 29.30 -8.67 19.68
N GLY A 36 30.64 -8.75 19.67
CA GLY A 36 31.39 -9.42 18.62
C GLY A 36 31.08 -10.92 18.52
N LEU A 37 30.97 -11.61 19.66
CA LEU A 37 30.52 -13.01 19.70
C LEU A 37 29.06 -13.14 19.25
N LEU A 38 28.19 -12.25 19.71
CA LEU A 38 26.78 -12.21 19.28
C LEU A 38 26.68 -12.09 17.75
N LEU A 39 27.42 -11.17 17.14
CA LEU A 39 27.46 -11.01 15.68
C LEU A 39 28.07 -12.25 15.01
N LEU A 40 29.12 -12.86 15.58
CA LEU A 40 29.72 -14.09 15.06
C LEU A 40 28.70 -15.23 14.95
N PHE A 41 27.75 -15.33 15.89
CA PHE A 41 26.73 -16.38 15.90
C PHE A 41 25.44 -15.99 15.17
N LEU A 42 24.97 -14.75 15.31
CA LEU A 42 23.74 -14.28 14.67
C LEU A 42 23.92 -14.03 13.18
N PHE A 43 25.08 -13.53 12.75
CA PHE A 43 25.29 -13.20 11.35
C PHE A 43 25.21 -14.43 10.43
N PRO A 44 25.83 -15.59 10.74
CA PRO A 44 25.62 -16.81 9.97
C PRO A 44 24.16 -17.27 9.96
N VAL A 45 23.43 -17.12 11.08
CA VAL A 45 22.01 -17.49 11.15
C VAL A 45 21.18 -16.60 10.22
N LEU A 46 21.41 -15.28 10.22
CA LEU A 46 20.77 -14.34 9.30
C LEU A 46 21.11 -14.64 7.84
N ILE A 47 22.36 -15.02 7.54
CA ILE A 47 22.75 -15.42 6.18
C ILE A 47 22.03 -16.69 5.76
N VAL A 48 21.93 -17.69 6.64
CA VAL A 48 21.17 -18.93 6.36
C VAL A 48 19.69 -18.62 6.15
N GLU A 49 19.09 -17.79 6.99
CA GLU A 49 17.69 -17.35 6.84
C GLU A 49 17.47 -16.64 5.51
N LEU A 50 18.34 -15.68 5.16
CA LEU A 50 18.29 -15.00 3.86
C LEU A 50 18.42 -16.00 2.70
N LEU A 51 19.32 -16.97 2.80
CA LEU A 51 19.48 -18.01 1.79
C LEU A 51 18.26 -18.92 1.70
N LEU A 52 17.63 -19.28 2.82
CA LEU A 52 16.38 -20.05 2.84
C LEU A 52 15.24 -19.27 2.20
N VAL A 53 15.12 -17.97 2.51
CA VAL A 53 14.16 -17.08 1.84
C VAL A 53 14.49 -16.99 0.35
N LEU A 54 15.74 -16.87 -0.07
CA LEU A 54 16.09 -16.83 -1.50
C LEU A 54 15.84 -18.16 -2.23
N LEU A 55 16.09 -19.29 -1.58
CA LEU A 55 15.94 -20.63 -2.17
C LEU A 55 14.47 -21.06 -2.24
N ILE A 56 13.71 -20.84 -1.17
CA ILE A 56 12.34 -21.34 -1.01
C ILE A 56 11.32 -20.23 -1.28
N GLY A 57 11.71 -18.96 -1.15
CA GLY A 57 10.87 -17.77 -1.34
C GLY A 57 10.12 -17.73 -2.66
N LYS A 58 10.71 -18.29 -3.71
CA LYS A 58 10.03 -18.42 -4.99
C LYS A 58 8.84 -19.37 -4.92
N ASP A 59 9.00 -20.49 -4.22
CA ASP A 59 7.97 -21.53 -4.11
C ASP A 59 6.88 -21.16 -3.08
N ILE A 60 7.19 -20.32 -2.09
CA ILE A 60 6.21 -19.76 -1.15
C ILE A 60 5.56 -18.45 -1.62
N GLY A 61 5.86 -17.98 -2.84
CA GLY A 61 5.27 -16.78 -3.41
C GLY A 61 5.78 -15.46 -2.81
N VAL A 62 6.90 -15.46 -2.08
CA VAL A 62 7.58 -14.24 -1.60
C VAL A 62 8.17 -13.44 -2.76
N PHE A 63 8.53 -14.11 -3.86
CA PHE A 63 9.03 -13.47 -5.07
C PHE A 63 8.12 -13.72 -6.27
N VAL A 64 6.81 -13.52 -6.10
CA VAL A 64 5.93 -13.38 -7.26
C VAL A 64 6.37 -12.09 -7.96
N PRO A 65 6.99 -12.14 -9.16
CA PRO A 65 7.18 -10.93 -9.94
C PRO A 65 5.80 -10.33 -10.15
N ALA A 66 5.68 -9.00 -10.18
CA ALA A 66 4.45 -8.36 -10.65
C ALA A 66 4.21 -8.84 -12.09
N THR A 67 3.55 -9.98 -12.24
CA THR A 67 3.04 -10.42 -13.51
C THR A 67 2.09 -9.34 -13.93
N VAL A 68 2.19 -8.91 -15.19
CA VAL A 68 1.17 -8.06 -15.80
C VAL A 68 -0.10 -8.90 -15.82
N VAL A 69 -0.83 -8.88 -14.71
CA VAL A 69 -2.18 -9.39 -14.62
C VAL A 69 -2.94 -8.41 -15.50
N GLU A 70 -3.40 -8.88 -16.66
CA GLU A 70 -4.30 -8.05 -17.46
C GLU A 70 -5.43 -7.59 -16.55
N PRO A 71 -5.80 -6.30 -16.58
CA PRO A 71 -6.77 -5.77 -15.65
C PRO A 71 -8.04 -6.63 -15.74
N PRO A 72 -8.54 -7.15 -14.62
CA PRO A 72 -9.67 -8.06 -14.63
C PRO A 72 -10.85 -7.45 -15.38
N VAL A 73 -11.52 -8.25 -16.20
CA VAL A 73 -12.58 -7.76 -17.08
C VAL A 73 -13.86 -7.57 -16.27
N LEU A 74 -14.34 -6.33 -16.21
CA LEU A 74 -15.62 -5.99 -15.58
C LEU A 74 -16.79 -6.46 -16.46
N ILE A 75 -17.54 -7.46 -16.00
CA ILE A 75 -18.66 -8.08 -16.73
C ILE A 75 -19.97 -7.38 -16.33
N GLU A 76 -20.49 -6.51 -17.19
CA GLU A 76 -21.69 -5.70 -16.90
C GLU A 76 -22.94 -6.54 -16.56
N ALA A 77 -23.05 -7.75 -17.12
CA ALA A 77 -24.17 -8.66 -16.86
C ALA A 77 -24.19 -9.22 -15.42
N GLU A 78 -23.06 -9.20 -14.71
CA GLU A 78 -22.98 -9.62 -13.29
C GLU A 78 -23.46 -8.52 -12.34
N ILE A 79 -23.53 -7.28 -12.82
CA ILE A 79 -23.79 -6.10 -12.01
C ILE A 79 -25.31 -5.81 -11.99
N PRO A 80 -25.92 -5.61 -10.81
CA PRO A 80 -27.29 -5.15 -10.68
C PRO A 80 -27.53 -3.87 -11.49
N GLU A 81 -28.69 -3.77 -12.15
CA GLU A 81 -29.00 -2.63 -13.05
C GLU A 81 -28.83 -1.26 -12.35
N SER A 82 -29.18 -1.18 -11.07
CA SER A 82 -29.06 0.00 -10.22
C SER A 82 -27.63 0.42 -9.88
N LEU A 83 -26.65 -0.47 -10.05
CA LEU A 83 -25.23 -0.23 -9.79
C LEU A 83 -24.40 -0.04 -11.08
N ARG A 84 -24.98 -0.30 -12.26
CA ARG A 84 -24.23 -0.26 -13.54
C ARG A 84 -23.70 1.13 -13.88
N ASP A 85 -24.33 2.21 -13.42
CA ASP A 85 -23.80 3.56 -13.62
C ASP A 85 -22.49 3.80 -12.85
N LEU A 86 -22.20 3.02 -11.81
CA LEU A 86 -20.94 3.09 -11.06
C LEU A 86 -19.76 2.40 -11.78
N ILE A 87 -19.99 1.66 -12.87
CA ILE A 87 -18.93 0.96 -13.63
C ILE A 87 -17.73 1.85 -13.96
N PRO A 88 -17.89 3.10 -14.44
CA PRO A 88 -16.74 3.97 -14.70
C PRO A 88 -15.92 4.28 -13.45
N LEU A 89 -16.59 4.49 -12.31
CA LEU A 89 -15.92 4.73 -11.02
C LEU A 89 -15.24 3.45 -10.52
N ALA A 90 -15.91 2.30 -10.61
CA ALA A 90 -15.36 0.99 -10.26
C ALA A 90 -14.08 0.70 -11.06
N ARG A 91 -14.08 0.94 -12.38
CA ARG A 91 -12.87 0.75 -13.22
C ARG A 91 -11.71 1.65 -12.83
N LYS A 92 -11.99 2.89 -12.41
CA LYS A 92 -10.95 3.88 -12.10
C LYS A 92 -10.42 3.73 -10.68
N PHE A 93 -11.31 3.54 -9.71
CA PHE A 93 -10.99 3.62 -8.27
C PHE A 93 -11.10 2.28 -7.55
N GLY A 94 -11.82 1.30 -8.11
CA GLY A 94 -12.02 -0.04 -7.54
C GLY A 94 -10.82 -0.97 -7.69
N ILE A 95 -9.61 -0.47 -7.46
CA ILE A 95 -8.37 -1.24 -7.60
C ILE A 95 -8.02 -1.91 -6.29
N GLY A 96 -7.76 -3.22 -6.32
CA GLY A 96 -7.44 -4.02 -5.13
C GLY A 96 -6.05 -3.76 -4.54
N CYS A 97 -5.11 -3.26 -5.35
CA CYS A 97 -3.80 -2.84 -4.88
C CYS A 97 -3.88 -1.46 -4.22
N ASP A 98 -3.65 -1.41 -2.91
CA ASP A 98 -3.69 -0.19 -2.10
C ASP A 98 -2.73 0.91 -2.62
N ALA A 99 -1.52 0.52 -3.02
CA ALA A 99 -0.53 1.45 -3.55
C ALA A 99 -0.98 2.08 -4.88
N GLU A 100 -1.51 1.28 -5.81
CA GLU A 100 -1.99 1.76 -7.11
C GLU A 100 -3.24 2.62 -6.96
N ARG A 101 -4.19 2.19 -6.12
CA ARG A 101 -5.38 2.97 -5.79
C ARG A 101 -4.99 4.32 -5.19
N GLY A 102 -4.05 4.33 -4.24
CA GLY A 102 -3.56 5.55 -3.63
C GLY A 102 -2.88 6.50 -4.62
N ASP A 103 -2.11 6.00 -5.57
CA ASP A 103 -1.52 6.82 -6.63
C ASP A 103 -2.60 7.46 -7.53
N ILE A 104 -3.67 6.72 -7.87
CA ILE A 104 -4.79 7.25 -8.65
C ILE A 104 -5.58 8.28 -7.85
N MET A 105 -5.86 8.03 -6.56
CA MET A 105 -6.60 8.96 -5.70
C MET A 105 -5.84 10.27 -5.46
N LYS A 106 -4.50 10.20 -5.31
CA LYS A 106 -3.65 11.40 -5.23
C LYS A 106 -3.64 12.21 -6.51
N ALA A 107 -3.72 11.54 -7.67
CA ALA A 107 -3.73 12.20 -8.97
C ALA A 107 -5.13 12.70 -9.38
N ALA A 108 -6.20 12.24 -8.73
CA ALA A 108 -7.56 12.65 -9.00
C ALA A 108 -7.82 14.08 -8.53
N SER A 109 -8.64 14.81 -9.27
CA SER A 109 -9.10 16.14 -8.86
C SER A 109 -10.12 16.08 -7.71
N LEU A 110 -10.26 17.18 -6.97
CA LEU A 110 -11.30 17.30 -5.93
C LEU A 110 -12.71 17.05 -6.46
N GLU A 111 -12.99 17.43 -7.72
CA GLU A 111 -14.28 17.16 -8.37
C GLU A 111 -14.51 15.65 -8.56
N GLU A 112 -13.48 14.92 -8.97
CA GLU A 112 -13.56 13.46 -9.15
C GLU A 112 -13.68 12.73 -7.81
N LEU A 113 -12.98 13.19 -6.77
CA LEU A 113 -13.11 12.64 -5.41
C LEU A 113 -14.51 12.92 -4.84
N SER A 114 -15.07 14.10 -5.10
CA SER A 114 -16.44 14.45 -4.71
C SER A 114 -17.50 13.68 -5.51
N ASP A 115 -17.30 13.44 -6.81
CA ASP A 115 -18.17 12.56 -7.62
C ASP A 115 -18.14 11.13 -7.09
N LEU A 116 -16.96 10.61 -6.75
CA LEU A 116 -16.80 9.30 -6.13
C LEU A 116 -17.61 9.18 -4.84
N GLU A 117 -17.39 10.10 -3.89
CA GLU A 117 -18.10 10.10 -2.60
C GLU A 117 -19.62 10.25 -2.79
N SER A 118 -20.06 11.25 -3.55
CA SER A 118 -21.48 11.57 -3.70
C SER A 118 -22.28 10.48 -4.41
N ARG A 119 -21.64 9.68 -5.28
CA ARG A 119 -22.30 8.61 -6.02
C ARG A 119 -22.22 7.25 -5.33
N VAL A 120 -21.12 6.96 -4.61
CA VAL A 120 -20.89 5.66 -3.98
C VAL A 120 -21.40 5.63 -2.54
N MET A 121 -21.19 6.68 -1.74
CA MET A 121 -21.57 6.70 -0.32
C MET A 121 -23.06 6.38 -0.08
N PRO A 122 -24.02 6.96 -0.83
CA PRO A 122 -25.44 6.64 -0.63
C PRO A 122 -25.82 5.20 -1.00
N ARG A 123 -24.94 4.49 -1.73
CA ARG A 123 -25.16 3.14 -2.27
C ARG A 123 -24.26 2.08 -1.62
N GLN A 124 -23.50 2.43 -0.58
CA GLN A 124 -22.63 1.47 0.12
C GLN A 124 -23.39 0.24 0.63
N GLN A 125 -24.60 0.43 1.20
CA GLN A 125 -25.41 -0.70 1.66
C GLN A 125 -25.88 -1.58 0.51
N GLU A 126 -26.30 -0.99 -0.61
CA GLU A 126 -26.72 -1.75 -1.80
C GLU A 126 -25.57 -2.55 -2.40
N ILE A 127 -24.37 -1.96 -2.43
CA ILE A 127 -23.15 -2.65 -2.84
C ILE A 127 -22.86 -3.81 -1.87
N ALA A 128 -22.90 -3.58 -0.56
CA ALA A 128 -22.69 -4.62 0.45
C ALA A 128 -23.70 -5.77 0.31
N ASP A 129 -25.00 -5.45 0.18
CA ASP A 129 -26.07 -6.43 0.01
C ASP A 129 -25.86 -7.29 -1.25
N TRP A 130 -25.36 -6.70 -2.34
CA TRP A 130 -25.01 -7.46 -3.55
C TRP A 130 -23.76 -8.32 -3.36
N LEU A 131 -22.72 -7.79 -2.71
CA LEU A 131 -21.49 -8.54 -2.42
C LEU A 131 -21.76 -9.73 -1.48
N ASP A 132 -22.69 -9.60 -0.55
CA ASP A 132 -23.14 -10.67 0.36
C ASP A 132 -23.82 -11.84 -0.36
N THR A 133 -24.16 -11.70 -1.66
CA THR A 133 -24.67 -12.82 -2.46
C THR A 133 -23.60 -13.81 -2.89
N TYR A 134 -22.31 -13.41 -2.81
CA TYR A 134 -21.18 -14.27 -3.12
C TYR A 134 -20.76 -15.08 -1.88
N PRO A 135 -20.33 -16.34 -2.05
CA PRO A 135 -19.74 -17.08 -0.94
C PRO A 135 -18.39 -16.46 -0.54
N GLU A 136 -18.06 -16.47 0.75
CA GLU A 136 -16.84 -15.83 1.32
C GLU A 136 -15.53 -16.26 0.63
N THR A 137 -15.51 -17.43 -0.01
CA THR A 137 -14.32 -18.00 -0.66
C THR A 137 -14.22 -17.70 -2.15
N GLU A 138 -15.23 -17.10 -2.77
CA GLU A 138 -15.32 -16.97 -4.23
C GLU A 138 -16.07 -15.70 -4.64
N ILE A 139 -15.39 -14.56 -4.58
CA ILE A 139 -15.86 -13.30 -5.17
C ILE A 139 -15.47 -13.25 -6.65
N SER A 140 -16.36 -12.82 -7.54
CA SER A 140 -15.98 -12.61 -8.93
C SER A 140 -15.08 -11.38 -9.07
N ASP A 141 -14.25 -11.35 -10.11
CA ASP A 141 -13.42 -10.19 -10.45
C ASP A 141 -14.26 -8.89 -10.55
N THR A 142 -15.45 -8.96 -11.14
CA THR A 142 -16.42 -7.84 -11.21
C THR A 142 -16.82 -7.35 -9.82
N ALA A 143 -17.18 -8.28 -8.93
CA ALA A 143 -17.59 -7.94 -7.57
C ALA A 143 -16.40 -7.37 -6.76
N ALA A 144 -15.18 -7.85 -6.99
CA ALA A 144 -13.98 -7.31 -6.35
C ALA A 144 -13.79 -5.82 -6.68
N TYR A 145 -14.04 -5.36 -7.91
CA TYR A 145 -13.97 -3.93 -8.24
C TYR A 145 -14.91 -3.08 -7.38
N PHE A 146 -16.11 -3.58 -7.05
CA PHE A 146 -17.07 -2.85 -6.23
C PHE A 146 -16.76 -2.93 -4.74
N LEU A 147 -16.19 -4.06 -4.28
CA LEU A 147 -15.61 -4.16 -2.94
C LEU A 147 -14.56 -3.06 -2.73
N TYR A 148 -13.59 -2.97 -3.65
CA TYR A 148 -12.52 -1.97 -3.57
C TYR A 148 -12.99 -0.56 -3.89
N LEU A 149 -14.07 -0.39 -4.65
CA LEU A 149 -14.72 0.92 -4.84
C LEU A 149 -15.27 1.46 -3.51
N GLY A 150 -15.80 0.58 -2.66
CA GLY A 150 -16.20 0.92 -1.29
C GLY A 150 -15.02 1.44 -0.48
N SER A 151 -13.88 0.72 -0.50
CA SER A 151 -12.64 1.17 0.16
C SER A 151 -12.15 2.51 -0.37
N ALA A 152 -12.18 2.72 -1.69
CA ALA A 152 -11.81 4.00 -2.30
C ALA A 152 -12.69 5.14 -1.79
N CYS A 153 -14.01 4.91 -1.66
CA CYS A 153 -14.95 5.89 -1.14
C CYS A 153 -14.64 6.26 0.31
N ASP A 154 -14.32 5.27 1.16
CA ASP A 154 -13.98 5.50 2.57
C ASP A 154 -12.68 6.29 2.74
N GLU A 155 -11.77 6.19 1.77
CA GLU A 155 -10.48 6.87 1.76
C GLU A 155 -10.57 8.32 1.23
N VAL A 156 -11.66 8.73 0.56
CA VAL A 156 -11.81 10.07 -0.04
C VAL A 156 -11.48 11.21 0.93
N PRO A 157 -11.98 11.22 2.19
CA PRO A 157 -11.70 12.32 3.12
C PRO A 157 -10.20 12.50 3.42
N LEU A 158 -9.41 11.43 3.37
CA LEU A 158 -7.96 11.49 3.57
C LEU A 158 -7.28 12.26 2.44
N TYR A 159 -7.63 11.95 1.19
CA TYR A 159 -7.01 12.57 0.02
C TYR A 159 -7.48 14.00 -0.21
N ILE A 160 -8.73 14.34 0.09
CA ILE A 160 -9.21 15.73 0.08
C ILE A 160 -8.39 16.56 1.09
N ALA A 161 -8.24 16.07 2.32
CA ALA A 161 -7.48 16.77 3.35
C ALA A 161 -5.99 16.94 2.98
N GLU A 162 -5.37 15.93 2.35
CA GLU A 162 -3.99 16.02 1.85
C GLU A 162 -3.83 17.08 0.75
N GLN A 163 -4.78 17.14 -0.20
CA GLN A 163 -4.74 18.12 -1.30
C GLN A 163 -4.94 19.55 -0.78
N GLU A 164 -5.87 19.75 0.16
CA GLU A 164 -6.11 21.06 0.80
C GLU A 164 -4.87 21.53 1.60
N GLN A 165 -4.19 20.64 2.32
CA GLN A 165 -2.95 20.96 3.04
C GLN A 165 -1.78 21.27 2.09
N GLY A 166 -1.71 20.58 0.95
CA GLY A 166 -0.71 20.84 -0.10
C GLY A 166 -0.86 22.22 -0.72
N GLN A 167 -2.10 22.69 -0.94
CA GLN A 167 -2.37 24.02 -1.49
C GLN A 167 -1.97 25.16 -0.55
N ILE A 168 -2.11 24.99 0.77
CA ILE A 168 -1.75 26.00 1.79
C ILE A 168 -0.23 26.26 1.86
N HIS A 169 0.60 25.33 1.38
CA HIS A 169 2.06 25.46 1.41
C HIS A 169 2.68 25.98 0.10
N GLU A 170 1.89 26.17 -0.95
CA GLU A 170 2.34 26.70 -2.24
C GLU A 170 1.91 28.17 -2.51
N GLU A 171 1.09 28.77 -1.63
CA GLU A 171 0.76 30.22 -1.63
C GLU A 171 1.74 31.06 -0.79
#